data_AF-A0A534K5X5-F1
#
_entry.id   AF-A0A534K5X5-F1
#
_cell.length_a   1.000
_cell.length_b   1.000
_cell.length_c   1.000
_cell.angle_alpha   90.00
_cell.angle_beta   90.00
_cell.angle_gamma   90.00
#
_symmetry.space_group_name_H-M   'P 1'
#
loop_
_entity.id
_entity.type
_entity.pdbx_description
1 polymer ?
#
loop_
_entity_poly.entity_id
_entity_poly.type
_entity_poly.pdbx_seq_one_letter_code
_entity_poly.pdbx_strand_id
1 'polypeptide(L)'
;MGSPIASEGVRSYFAALLKQVEAAYAIGRAARARGYDPELDVEIPLTDDLASRVEKLLENYDVEGVARRIRELAKHHDREELAILVAKEIAQRPAASKEKAVERAVRVGLAILTEGILVAPLEGLAGVKLKRNRDGSSYVDLYYAGPIRSAGGTGQALSVLIADVVRRELGIGRYQPVREEVERFKEEIPLYKQAQHLQYTPSEEEIALIVAHCPVGINGEGTEDAEISGFRDLPRIETNRIRGGACLVIADGMCLKAPKIQK
;
A
#
# COMPACT_ATOMS: atom_id res chain seq x y z
N MET A 1 29.17 6.62 -4.11
CA MET A 1 28.29 7.40 -3.22
C MET A 1 28.59 8.87 -3.45
N GLY A 2 27.69 9.63 -4.07
CA GLY A 2 27.84 11.08 -4.11
C GLY A 2 27.17 11.65 -2.86
N SER A 3 27.95 12.04 -1.86
CA SER A 3 27.42 12.81 -0.73
C SER A 3 26.74 14.07 -1.31
N PRO A 4 25.55 14.47 -0.83
CA PRO A 4 24.88 15.67 -1.33
C PRO A 4 25.85 16.86 -1.30
N ILE A 5 25.70 17.79 -2.26
CA ILE A 5 26.49 19.03 -2.25
C ILE A 5 26.10 19.80 -0.99
N ALA A 6 26.91 19.64 0.05
CA ALA A 6 26.72 20.22 1.37
C ALA A 6 27.95 21.06 1.72
N SER A 7 27.75 22.09 2.54
CA SER A 7 28.87 22.82 3.14
C SER A 7 29.66 21.90 4.08
N GLU A 8 30.91 22.25 4.34
CA GLU A 8 31.72 21.51 5.32
C GLU A 8 31.07 21.50 6.70
N GLY A 9 30.48 22.61 7.13
CA GLY A 9 29.73 22.68 8.40
C GLY A 9 28.57 21.68 8.47
N VAL A 10 27.80 21.52 7.39
CA VAL A 10 26.70 20.54 7.33
C VAL A 10 27.23 19.10 7.34
N ARG A 11 28.34 18.82 6.63
CA ARG A 11 28.99 17.50 6.69
C ARG A 11 29.47 17.15 8.09
N SER A 12 30.13 18.09 8.77
CA SER A 12 30.60 17.91 10.16
C SER A 12 29.44 17.71 11.13
N TYR A 13 28.33 18.42 10.93
CA TYR A 13 27.11 18.25 11.74
C TYR A 13 26.53 16.83 11.59
N PHE A 14 26.32 16.34 10.36
CA PHE A 14 25.83 14.98 10.15
C PHE A 14 26.79 13.91 10.66
N ALA A 15 28.10 14.10 10.51
CA ALA A 15 29.10 13.19 11.06
C ALA A 15 29.04 13.12 12.60
N ALA A 16 28.81 14.25 13.26
CA ALA A 16 28.63 14.29 14.72
C ALA A 16 27.36 13.55 15.17
N LEU A 17 26.24 13.71 14.45
CA LEU A 17 25.01 12.96 14.71
C LEU A 17 25.21 11.46 14.51
N LEU A 18 25.82 11.05 13.40
CA LEU A 18 26.08 9.64 13.09
C LEU A 18 26.91 8.98 14.19
N LYS A 19 27.96 9.65 14.67
CA LYS A 19 28.78 9.16 15.78
C LYS A 19 27.98 8.93 17.06
N GLN A 20 27.02 9.81 17.38
CA GLN A 20 26.15 9.64 18.55
C GLN A 20 25.17 8.48 18.36
N VAL A 21 24.61 8.33 17.16
CA VAL A 21 23.73 7.21 16.81
C VAL A 21 24.48 5.88 16.92
N GLU A 22 25.69 5.78 16.37
CA GLU A 22 26.52 4.58 16.46
C GLU A 22 26.85 4.20 17.91
N ALA A 23 27.16 5.20 18.76
CA ALA A 23 27.38 4.97 20.19
C ALA A 23 26.14 4.41 20.89
N ALA A 24 24.94 4.93 20.58
CA ALA A 24 23.69 4.40 21.12
C ALA A 24 23.41 2.97 20.62
N TYR A 25 23.65 2.69 19.33
CA TYR A 25 23.51 1.34 18.77
C TYR A 25 24.46 0.34 19.43
N ALA A 26 25.71 0.72 19.71
CA ALA A 26 26.66 -0.14 20.40
C ALA A 26 26.14 -0.59 21.78
N ILE A 27 25.53 0.34 22.54
CA ILE A 27 24.88 0.05 23.83
C ILE A 27 23.70 -0.91 23.62
N GLY A 28 22.81 -0.60 22.66
CA GLY A 28 21.64 -1.43 22.36
C GLY A 28 22.02 -2.87 21.97
N ARG A 29 23.00 -3.04 21.09
CA ARG A 29 23.51 -4.35 20.67
C ARG A 29 24.11 -5.14 21.83
N ALA A 30 24.93 -4.49 22.66
CA ALA A 30 25.51 -5.13 23.84
C ALA A 30 24.42 -5.59 24.82
N ALA A 31 23.32 -4.84 24.95
CA ALA A 31 22.18 -5.25 25.76
C ALA A 31 21.41 -6.43 25.14
N ARG A 32 21.03 -6.35 23.86
CA ARG A 32 20.27 -7.40 23.15
C ARG A 32 21.02 -8.73 23.09
N ALA A 33 22.34 -8.69 22.91
CA ALA A 33 23.18 -9.88 22.89
C ALA A 33 23.18 -10.69 24.21
N ARG A 34 22.65 -10.14 25.31
CA ARG A 34 22.48 -10.85 26.58
C ARG A 34 21.29 -11.84 26.57
N GLY A 35 20.42 -11.79 25.56
CA GLY A 35 19.35 -12.76 25.36
C GLY A 35 18.14 -12.62 26.28
N TYR A 36 17.85 -11.41 26.76
CA TYR A 36 16.67 -11.13 27.59
C TYR A 36 15.45 -10.61 26.80
N ASP A 37 15.66 -10.27 25.53
CA ASP A 37 14.65 -9.71 24.63
C ASP A 37 14.30 -10.71 23.51
N PRO A 38 13.20 -10.51 22.75
CA PRO A 38 12.80 -11.42 21.67
C PRO A 38 13.86 -11.64 20.59
N GLU A 39 14.68 -10.62 20.32
CA GLU A 39 15.73 -10.64 19.31
C GLU A 39 17.11 -10.31 19.90
N LEU A 40 18.14 -10.96 19.37
CA LEU A 40 19.54 -10.82 19.83
C LEU A 40 20.28 -9.59 19.28
N ASP A 41 19.68 -8.88 18.33
CA ASP A 41 20.19 -7.62 17.76
C ASP A 41 19.13 -6.52 17.86
N VAL A 42 19.53 -5.28 17.57
CA VAL A 42 18.63 -4.12 17.52
C VAL A 42 17.67 -4.27 16.34
N GLU A 43 16.36 -4.25 16.62
CA GLU A 43 15.29 -4.47 15.65
C GLU A 43 14.96 -3.24 14.77
N ILE A 44 15.44 -2.05 15.16
CA ILE A 44 15.29 -0.83 14.36
C ILE A 44 16.53 -0.70 13.47
N PRO A 45 16.44 -0.83 12.15
CA PRO A 45 17.59 -0.70 11.26
C PRO A 45 17.89 0.77 10.93
N LEU A 46 19.18 1.10 10.76
CA LEU A 46 19.60 2.37 10.16
C LEU A 46 19.49 2.31 8.65
N THR A 47 19.03 3.40 8.05
CA THR A 47 18.93 3.56 6.59
C THR A 47 19.35 4.97 6.21
N ASP A 48 20.07 5.11 5.10
CA ASP A 48 20.63 6.41 4.69
C ASP A 48 19.61 7.31 3.97
N ASP A 49 18.68 6.71 3.25
CA ASP A 49 17.74 7.43 2.39
C ASP A 49 16.41 6.69 2.22
N LEU A 50 15.48 7.34 1.50
CA LEU A 50 14.18 6.78 1.11
C LEU A 50 14.32 5.41 0.44
N ALA A 51 15.27 5.27 -0.47
CA ALA A 51 15.43 4.06 -1.26
C ALA A 51 15.83 2.86 -0.38
N SER A 52 16.78 3.07 0.53
CA SER A 52 17.17 2.07 1.54
C SER A 52 16.02 1.75 2.49
N ARG A 53 15.21 2.75 2.89
CA ARG A 53 14.01 2.49 3.72
C ARG A 53 13.01 1.58 3.01
N VAL A 54 12.70 1.85 1.74
CA VAL A 54 11.74 1.02 0.98
C VAL A 54 12.24 -0.42 0.84
N GLU A 55 13.51 -0.59 0.49
CA GLU A 55 14.10 -1.93 0.33
C GLU A 55 14.13 -2.70 1.66
N LYS A 56 14.53 -2.04 2.76
CA LYS A 56 14.57 -2.67 4.08
C LYS A 56 13.17 -2.97 4.62
N LEU A 57 12.20 -2.06 4.43
CA LEU A 57 10.81 -2.22 4.87
C LEU A 57 10.15 -3.45 4.23
N LEU A 58 10.50 -3.76 2.98
CA LEU A 58 9.89 -4.82 2.20
C LEU A 58 10.84 -6.01 1.96
N GLU A 59 11.85 -6.20 2.82
CA GLU A 59 12.88 -7.21 2.62
C GLU A 59 12.32 -8.65 2.48
N ASN A 60 11.16 -8.93 3.06
CA ASN A 60 10.47 -10.22 2.97
C ASN A 60 9.60 -10.39 1.71
N TYR A 61 9.71 -9.50 0.72
CA TYR A 61 8.89 -9.49 -0.50
C TYR A 61 9.72 -9.56 -1.80
N ASP A 62 10.92 -10.14 -1.77
CA ASP A 62 11.78 -10.32 -2.96
C ASP A 62 12.06 -9.00 -3.72
N VAL A 63 12.39 -7.95 -2.97
CA VAL A 63 12.61 -6.58 -3.50
C VAL A 63 14.08 -6.22 -3.67
N GLU A 64 15.01 -7.17 -3.61
CA GLU A 64 16.44 -6.87 -3.63
C GLU A 64 16.84 -6.04 -4.87
N GLY A 65 17.64 -5.00 -4.65
CA GLY A 65 18.06 -4.06 -5.68
C GLY A 65 17.00 -3.00 -6.02
N VAL A 66 15.84 -2.94 -5.35
CA VAL A 66 14.85 -1.88 -5.58
C VAL A 66 15.39 -0.51 -5.20
N ALA A 67 16.24 -0.42 -4.16
CA ALA A 67 16.80 0.86 -3.73
C ALA A 67 17.63 1.52 -4.85
N ARG A 68 18.38 0.71 -5.61
CA ARG A 68 19.13 1.21 -6.77
C ARG A 68 18.20 1.80 -7.82
N ARG A 69 17.11 1.11 -8.16
CA ARG A 69 16.14 1.57 -9.18
C ARG A 69 15.42 2.84 -8.73
N ILE A 70 15.03 2.92 -7.46
CA ILE A 70 14.45 4.14 -6.88
C ILE A 70 15.41 5.32 -7.06
N ARG A 71 16.70 5.17 -6.71
CA ARG A 71 17.69 6.26 -6.86
C ARG A 71 17.93 6.66 -8.31
N GLU A 72 17.88 5.71 -9.24
CA GLU A 72 18.07 5.98 -10.66
C GLU A 72 16.90 6.78 -11.25
N LEU A 73 15.67 6.38 -10.94
CA LEU A 73 14.45 7.04 -11.46
C LEU A 73 14.11 8.35 -10.73
N ALA A 74 14.41 8.46 -9.43
CA ALA A 74 14.12 9.67 -8.63
C ALA A 74 14.89 10.92 -9.10
N LYS A 75 15.88 10.78 -9.99
CA LYS A 75 16.60 11.92 -10.60
C LYS A 75 15.77 12.69 -11.61
N HIS A 76 14.75 12.04 -12.18
CA HIS A 76 14.01 12.55 -13.34
C HIS A 76 12.50 12.56 -13.15
N HIS A 77 12.00 11.91 -12.10
CA HIS A 77 10.58 11.72 -11.84
C HIS A 77 10.21 12.21 -10.46
N ASP A 78 8.99 12.73 -10.34
CA ASP A 78 8.41 13.01 -9.03
C ASP A 78 8.06 11.71 -8.28
N ARG A 79 7.63 11.83 -7.03
CA ARG A 79 7.38 10.67 -6.16
C ARG A 79 6.25 9.79 -6.68
N GLU A 80 5.19 10.39 -7.21
CA GLU A 80 4.01 9.70 -7.71
C GLU A 80 4.34 8.91 -8.99
N GLU A 81 5.02 9.53 -9.96
CA GLU A 81 5.52 8.86 -11.16
C GLU A 81 6.54 7.76 -10.83
N LEU A 82 7.47 8.05 -9.92
CA LEU A 82 8.49 7.12 -9.44
C LEU A 82 7.85 5.84 -8.88
N ALA A 83 6.81 5.98 -8.05
CA ALA A 83 6.11 4.84 -7.47
C ALA A 83 5.49 3.93 -8.54
N ILE A 84 4.86 4.51 -9.57
CA ILE A 84 4.24 3.77 -10.67
C ILE A 84 5.29 3.07 -11.52
N LEU A 85 6.37 3.78 -11.91
CA LEU A 85 7.43 3.25 -12.77
C LEU A 85 8.18 2.10 -12.08
N VAL A 86 8.57 2.29 -10.81
CA VAL A 86 9.25 1.23 -10.05
C VAL A 86 8.32 0.04 -9.86
N ALA A 87 7.05 0.24 -9.49
CA ALA A 87 6.10 -0.86 -9.36
C ALA A 87 5.94 -1.65 -10.65
N LYS A 88 5.87 -0.97 -11.80
CA LYS A 88 5.82 -1.61 -13.12
C LYS A 88 7.07 -2.45 -13.42
N GLU A 89 8.27 -1.95 -13.14
CA GLU A 89 9.51 -2.72 -13.30
C GLU A 89 9.57 -3.94 -12.37
N ILE A 90 9.19 -3.75 -11.10
CA ILE A 90 9.18 -4.81 -10.09
C ILE A 90 8.15 -5.90 -10.42
N ALA A 91 7.02 -5.54 -11.03
CA ALA A 91 6.02 -6.52 -11.46
C ALA A 91 6.56 -7.51 -12.50
N GLN A 92 7.49 -7.08 -13.36
CA GLN A 92 8.05 -7.92 -14.42
C GLN A 92 9.15 -8.87 -13.94
N ARG A 93 9.68 -8.67 -12.72
CA ARG A 93 10.67 -9.60 -12.16
C ARG A 93 10.05 -10.98 -11.91
N PRO A 94 10.82 -12.07 -12.01
CA PRO A 94 10.36 -13.39 -11.63
C PRO A 94 9.68 -13.39 -10.25
N ALA A 95 8.58 -14.12 -10.15
CA ALA A 95 7.82 -14.32 -8.92
C ALA A 95 7.18 -15.70 -8.97
N ALA A 96 6.89 -16.28 -7.80
CA ALA A 96 6.25 -17.59 -7.71
C ALA A 96 4.87 -17.65 -8.39
N SER A 97 4.17 -16.51 -8.45
CA SER A 97 2.88 -16.38 -9.14
C SER A 97 2.64 -14.93 -9.58
N LYS A 98 1.70 -14.73 -10.51
CA LYS A 98 1.23 -13.38 -10.89
C LYS A 98 0.63 -12.63 -9.70
N GLU A 99 0.00 -13.33 -8.77
CA GLU A 99 -0.53 -12.76 -7.53
C GLU A 99 0.58 -12.16 -6.67
N LYS A 100 1.66 -12.91 -6.45
CA LYS A 100 2.84 -12.42 -5.71
C LYS A 100 3.57 -11.29 -6.46
N ALA A 101 3.62 -11.34 -7.79
CA ALA A 101 4.16 -10.23 -8.58
C ALA A 101 3.36 -8.93 -8.38
N VAL A 102 2.02 -9.01 -8.40
CA VAL A 102 1.14 -7.84 -8.16
C VAL A 102 1.29 -7.35 -6.73
N GLU A 103 1.23 -8.25 -5.75
CA GLU A 103 1.39 -7.91 -4.33
C GLU A 103 2.69 -7.15 -4.09
N ARG A 104 3.83 -7.71 -4.53
CA ARG A 104 5.15 -7.08 -4.41
C ARG A 104 5.17 -5.69 -5.05
N ALA A 105 4.67 -5.56 -6.27
CA ALA A 105 4.68 -4.30 -7.01
C ALA A 105 3.83 -3.21 -6.31
N VAL A 106 2.62 -3.55 -5.86
CA VAL A 106 1.74 -2.61 -5.15
C VAL A 106 2.35 -2.19 -3.81
N ARG A 107 2.94 -3.13 -3.05
CA ARG A 107 3.65 -2.82 -1.80
C ARG A 107 4.83 -1.87 -2.02
N VAL A 108 5.66 -2.12 -3.04
CA VAL A 108 6.77 -1.21 -3.39
C VAL A 108 6.27 0.18 -3.74
N GLY A 109 5.24 0.29 -4.57
CA GLY A 109 4.66 1.58 -4.92
C GLY A 109 4.10 2.32 -3.69
N LEU A 110 3.35 1.62 -2.83
CA LEU A 110 2.88 2.17 -1.55
C LEU A 110 4.04 2.62 -0.65
N ALA A 111 5.11 1.85 -0.56
CA ALA A 111 6.28 2.18 0.26
C ALA A 111 6.97 3.45 -0.24
N ILE A 112 7.09 3.63 -1.57
CA ILE A 112 7.65 4.86 -2.14
C ILE A 112 6.74 6.06 -1.82
N LEU A 113 5.42 5.92 -2.01
CA LEU A 113 4.44 6.99 -1.76
C LEU A 113 4.40 7.41 -0.28
N THR A 114 4.69 6.48 0.62
CA THR A 114 4.69 6.67 2.08
C THR A 114 6.08 6.85 2.67
N GLU A 115 7.05 7.14 1.81
CA GLU A 115 8.45 7.42 2.14
C GLU A 115 9.21 6.30 2.88
N GLY A 116 8.68 5.08 2.85
CA GLY A 116 9.18 3.93 3.59
C GLY A 116 9.06 4.10 5.11
N ILE A 117 8.17 4.97 5.59
CA ILE A 117 7.99 5.30 7.02
C ILE A 117 6.72 4.66 7.58
N LEU A 118 5.66 4.59 6.77
CA LEU A 118 4.34 4.19 7.23
C LEU A 118 4.14 2.67 7.11
N VAL A 119 3.24 2.14 7.93
CA VAL A 119 2.90 0.71 7.98
C VAL A 119 1.99 0.26 6.83
N ALA A 120 1.39 1.19 6.08
CA ALA A 120 0.47 0.87 4.99
C ALA A 120 0.96 -0.18 3.97
N PRO A 121 2.24 -0.19 3.55
CA PRO A 121 2.75 -1.22 2.64
C PRO A 121 2.81 -2.62 3.24
N LEU A 122 2.82 -2.75 4.58
CA LEU A 122 2.88 -4.03 5.29
C LEU A 122 1.50 -4.44 5.80
N GLU A 123 0.86 -3.56 6.55
CA GLU A 123 -0.39 -3.83 7.28
C GLU A 123 -1.63 -3.22 6.60
N GLY A 124 -1.46 -2.19 5.77
CA GLY A 124 -2.58 -1.55 5.07
C GLY A 124 -3.09 -2.38 3.90
N LEU A 125 -2.17 -2.94 3.10
CA LEU A 125 -2.49 -3.96 2.11
C LEU A 125 -2.32 -5.34 2.76
N ALA A 126 -3.42 -5.92 3.23
CA ALA A 126 -3.42 -7.25 3.84
C ALA A 126 -3.02 -8.34 2.83
N GLY A 127 -3.40 -8.17 1.57
CA GLY A 127 -2.98 -9.08 0.50
C GLY A 127 -3.55 -8.74 -0.86
N VAL A 128 -3.20 -9.56 -1.84
CA VAL A 128 -3.73 -9.49 -3.21
C VAL A 128 -4.19 -10.88 -3.60
N LYS A 129 -5.35 -10.97 -4.26
CA LYS A 129 -5.83 -12.22 -4.84
C LYS A 129 -6.10 -12.08 -6.33
N LEU A 130 -5.87 -13.16 -7.09
CA LEU A 130 -6.39 -13.27 -8.46
C LEU A 130 -7.71 -14.05 -8.47
N LYS A 131 -8.81 -13.33 -8.69
CA LYS A 131 -10.17 -13.89 -8.75
C LYS A 131 -10.68 -13.95 -10.18
N ARG A 132 -11.87 -14.54 -10.37
CA ARG A 132 -12.51 -14.70 -11.69
C ARG A 132 -13.84 -13.96 -11.80
N ASN A 133 -14.02 -13.31 -12.94
CA ASN A 133 -15.28 -12.73 -13.38
C ASN A 133 -16.29 -13.83 -13.77
N ARG A 134 -17.55 -13.46 -14.00
CA ARG A 134 -18.60 -14.42 -14.43
C ARG A 134 -18.30 -15.01 -15.82
N ASP A 135 -17.60 -14.25 -16.68
CA ASP A 135 -17.13 -14.70 -18.00
C ASP A 135 -15.86 -15.59 -17.92
N GLY A 136 -15.36 -15.88 -16.72
CA GLY A 136 -14.16 -16.68 -16.47
C GLY A 136 -12.83 -15.93 -16.56
N SER A 137 -12.83 -14.66 -16.99
CA SER A 137 -11.62 -13.83 -17.04
C SER A 137 -11.08 -13.53 -15.64
N SER A 138 -9.76 -13.51 -15.48
CA SER A 138 -9.12 -13.23 -14.19
C SER A 138 -8.96 -11.73 -13.96
N TYR A 139 -9.10 -11.28 -12.71
CA TYR A 139 -8.86 -9.89 -12.30
C TYR A 139 -8.10 -9.83 -10.96
N VAL A 140 -7.53 -8.66 -10.65
CA VAL A 140 -6.84 -8.39 -9.37
C VAL A 140 -7.84 -7.92 -8.32
N ASP A 141 -7.86 -8.55 -7.15
CA ASP A 141 -8.63 -8.14 -5.97
C ASP A 141 -7.68 -7.74 -4.83
N LEU A 142 -7.75 -6.48 -4.40
CA LEU A 142 -6.88 -5.92 -3.35
C LEU A 142 -7.58 -6.01 -2.00
N TYR A 143 -6.91 -6.59 -1.01
CA TYR A 143 -7.41 -6.69 0.35
C TYR A 143 -6.78 -5.61 1.21
N TYR A 144 -7.59 -4.64 1.61
CA TYR A 144 -7.17 -3.57 2.51
C TYR A 144 -7.63 -3.83 3.94
N ALA A 145 -6.80 -3.43 4.90
CA ALA A 145 -7.13 -3.41 6.32
C ALA A 145 -7.10 -1.96 6.85
N GLY A 146 -7.63 -1.74 8.06
CA GLY A 146 -7.72 -0.43 8.70
C GLY A 146 -6.43 0.41 8.70
N PRO A 147 -5.23 -0.18 8.91
CA PRO A 147 -3.96 0.54 8.85
C PRO A 147 -3.66 1.25 7.50
N ILE A 148 -4.40 0.96 6.43
CA ILE A 148 -4.32 1.71 5.15
C ILE A 148 -4.64 3.20 5.34
N ARG A 149 -5.33 3.59 6.42
CA ARG A 149 -5.53 4.99 6.80
C ARG A 149 -4.20 5.76 6.89
N SER A 150 -3.12 5.10 7.33
CA SER A 150 -1.80 5.71 7.47
C SER A 150 -1.20 6.19 6.14
N ALA A 151 -1.55 5.57 5.01
CA ALA A 151 -1.11 6.00 3.68
C ALA A 151 -1.66 7.38 3.26
N GLY A 152 -2.71 7.85 3.95
CA GLY A 152 -3.52 8.98 3.52
C GLY A 152 -4.28 8.72 2.22
N GLY A 153 -5.21 9.62 1.89
CA GLY A 153 -6.06 9.45 0.71
C GLY A 153 -5.29 9.31 -0.61
N THR A 154 -4.16 10.01 -0.76
CA THR A 154 -3.35 9.91 -1.98
C THR A 154 -2.69 8.54 -2.12
N GLY A 155 -2.09 8.00 -1.05
CA GLY A 155 -1.50 6.66 -1.08
C GLY A 155 -2.55 5.57 -1.31
N GLN A 156 -3.73 5.70 -0.70
CA GLN A 156 -4.88 4.82 -0.94
C GLN A 156 -5.26 4.79 -2.41
N ALA A 157 -5.55 5.94 -3.01
CA ALA A 157 -6.02 6.02 -4.38
C ALA A 157 -4.94 5.60 -5.40
N LEU A 158 -3.69 6.00 -5.18
CA LEU A 158 -2.59 5.61 -6.06
C LEU A 158 -2.27 4.12 -5.94
N SER A 159 -2.52 3.46 -4.81
CA SER A 159 -2.36 2.00 -4.72
C SER A 159 -3.31 1.25 -5.66
N VAL A 160 -4.53 1.75 -5.83
CA VAL A 160 -5.51 1.23 -6.79
C VAL A 160 -5.03 1.48 -8.23
N LEU A 161 -4.51 2.68 -8.51
CA LEU A 161 -3.94 3.01 -9.82
C LEU A 161 -2.73 2.13 -10.17
N ILE A 162 -1.81 1.94 -9.23
CA ILE A 162 -0.63 1.09 -9.39
C ILE A 162 -1.07 -0.34 -9.69
N ALA A 163 -2.05 -0.87 -8.97
CA ALA A 163 -2.59 -2.20 -9.23
C ALA A 163 -3.19 -2.31 -10.64
N ASP A 164 -3.90 -1.27 -11.11
CA ASP A 164 -4.44 -1.23 -12.48
C ASP A 164 -3.34 -1.14 -13.55
N VAL A 165 -2.25 -0.42 -13.31
CA VAL A 165 -1.09 -0.42 -14.22
C VAL A 165 -0.44 -1.80 -14.24
N VAL A 166 -0.14 -2.36 -13.07
CA VAL A 166 0.55 -3.66 -12.93
C VAL A 166 -0.27 -4.80 -13.52
N ARG A 167 -1.59 -4.83 -13.30
CA ARG A 167 -2.44 -5.88 -13.84
C ARG A 167 -2.46 -5.85 -15.37
N ARG A 168 -2.39 -4.67 -16.00
CA ARG A 168 -2.27 -4.54 -17.46
C ARG A 168 -0.93 -5.07 -17.95
N GLU A 169 0.17 -4.72 -17.29
CA GLU A 169 1.52 -5.21 -17.62
C GLU A 169 1.63 -6.74 -17.57
N LEU A 170 0.92 -7.37 -16.63
CA LEU A 170 0.90 -8.82 -16.49
C LEU A 170 -0.20 -9.52 -17.31
N GLY A 171 -0.93 -8.77 -18.16
CA GLY A 171 -2.00 -9.31 -19.00
C GLY A 171 -3.19 -9.88 -18.21
N ILE A 172 -3.50 -9.29 -17.06
CA ILE A 172 -4.66 -9.63 -16.23
C ILE A 172 -5.84 -8.75 -16.63
N GLY A 173 -7.03 -9.36 -16.70
CA GLY A 173 -8.26 -8.71 -17.10
C GLY A 173 -8.75 -7.67 -16.09
N ARG A 174 -9.80 -6.95 -16.49
CA ARG A 174 -10.48 -5.96 -15.66
C ARG A 174 -11.45 -6.64 -14.70
N TYR A 175 -11.59 -6.15 -13.48
CA TYR A 175 -12.69 -6.49 -12.60
C TYR A 175 -14.04 -6.10 -13.22
N GLN A 176 -15.02 -7.00 -13.15
CA GLN A 176 -16.39 -6.78 -13.58
C GLN A 176 -17.31 -6.95 -12.36
N PRO A 177 -17.65 -5.84 -11.68
CA PRO A 177 -18.52 -5.89 -10.50
C PRO A 177 -19.93 -6.30 -10.88
N VAL A 178 -20.57 -7.08 -10.03
CA VAL A 178 -22.01 -7.36 -10.09
C VAL A 178 -22.77 -6.30 -9.30
N ARG A 179 -24.07 -6.14 -9.58
CA ARG A 179 -24.90 -5.12 -8.94
C ARG A 179 -24.85 -5.24 -7.41
N GLU A 180 -24.92 -6.46 -6.90
CA GLU A 180 -24.91 -6.75 -5.47
C GLU A 180 -23.61 -6.28 -4.79
N GLU A 181 -22.46 -6.38 -5.48
CA GLU A 181 -21.18 -5.89 -4.96
C GLU A 181 -21.15 -4.34 -4.89
N VAL A 182 -21.82 -3.66 -5.81
CA VAL A 182 -21.96 -2.19 -5.79
C VAL A 182 -22.88 -1.74 -4.67
N GLU A 183 -24.06 -2.36 -4.56
CA GLU A 183 -25.03 -2.03 -3.52
C GLU A 183 -24.48 -2.36 -2.12
N ARG A 184 -23.67 -3.41 -1.99
CA ARG A 184 -22.94 -3.72 -0.77
C ARG A 184 -22.07 -2.55 -0.28
N PHE A 185 -21.40 -1.82 -1.19
CA PHE A 185 -20.62 -0.64 -0.80
C PHE A 185 -21.50 0.55 -0.39
N LYS A 186 -22.69 0.71 -1.00
CA LYS A 186 -23.65 1.73 -0.59
C LYS A 186 -24.20 1.48 0.82
N GLU A 187 -24.24 0.22 1.26
CA GLU A 187 -24.58 -0.13 2.64
C GLU A 187 -23.37 0.00 3.58
N GLU A 188 -22.20 -0.52 3.19
CA GLU A 188 -21.00 -0.54 4.05
C GLU A 188 -20.47 0.85 4.40
N ILE A 189 -20.42 1.79 3.44
CA ILE A 189 -19.77 3.09 3.66
C ILE A 189 -20.54 3.96 4.67
N PRO A 190 -21.88 4.11 4.60
CA PRO A 190 -22.67 4.81 5.62
C PRO A 190 -22.58 4.14 6.99
N LEU A 191 -22.60 2.80 7.07
CA LEU A 191 -22.45 2.09 8.35
C LEU A 191 -21.04 2.28 8.93
N TYR A 192 -20.00 2.23 8.08
CA TYR A 192 -18.63 2.50 8.50
C TYR A 192 -18.50 3.92 9.06
N LYS A 193 -19.16 4.92 8.44
CA LYS A 193 -19.20 6.30 8.92
C LYS A 193 -19.80 6.43 10.34
N GLN A 194 -20.75 5.58 10.69
CA GLN A 194 -21.35 5.57 12.02
C GLN A 194 -20.39 5.01 13.08
N ALA A 195 -19.54 4.06 12.70
CA ALA A 195 -18.55 3.44 13.58
C ALA A 195 -17.23 4.23 13.65
N GLN A 196 -16.79 4.81 12.53
CA GLN A 196 -15.48 5.43 12.34
C GLN A 196 -15.58 6.72 11.53
N HIS A 197 -14.63 7.64 11.73
CA HIS A 197 -14.59 8.89 10.98
C HIS A 197 -14.09 8.69 9.53
N LEU A 198 -14.83 9.25 8.57
CA LEU A 198 -14.44 9.45 7.18
C LEU A 198 -14.17 10.94 6.91
N GLN A 199 -13.09 11.24 6.19
CA GLN A 199 -12.79 12.60 5.74
C GLN A 199 -13.75 13.06 4.65
N TYR A 200 -14.21 12.13 3.81
CA TYR A 200 -15.21 12.36 2.78
C TYR A 200 -16.37 11.38 2.92
N THR A 201 -17.61 11.88 2.85
CA THR A 201 -18.80 11.03 2.79
C THR A 201 -19.32 11.06 1.35
N PRO A 202 -19.01 10.04 0.54
CA PRO A 202 -19.49 10.02 -0.83
C PRO A 202 -21.00 9.77 -0.91
N SER A 203 -21.64 10.30 -1.95
CA SER A 203 -23.03 10.00 -2.26
C SER A 203 -23.18 8.57 -2.81
N GLU A 204 -24.40 8.04 -2.83
CA GLU A 204 -24.65 6.72 -3.43
C GLU A 204 -24.27 6.67 -4.92
N GLU A 205 -24.45 7.77 -5.64
CA GLU A 205 -24.05 7.90 -7.05
C GLU A 205 -22.54 7.89 -7.22
N GLU A 206 -21.80 8.57 -6.34
CA GLU A 206 -20.32 8.55 -6.38
C GLU A 206 -19.78 7.16 -6.06
N ILE A 207 -20.34 6.50 -5.04
CA ILE A 207 -20.00 5.11 -4.69
C ILE A 207 -20.26 4.20 -5.89
N ALA A 208 -21.46 4.30 -6.49
CA ALA A 208 -21.81 3.49 -7.66
C ALA A 208 -20.87 3.76 -8.84
N LEU A 209 -20.56 5.03 -9.11
CA LEU A 209 -19.68 5.43 -10.21
C LEU A 209 -18.29 4.82 -10.03
N ILE A 210 -17.68 4.95 -8.85
CA ILE A 210 -16.33 4.44 -8.61
C ILE A 210 -16.29 2.92 -8.58
N VAL A 211 -17.18 2.27 -7.82
CA VAL A 211 -17.15 0.81 -7.66
C VAL A 211 -17.48 0.11 -8.98
N ALA A 212 -18.46 0.61 -9.75
CA ALA A 212 -18.86 0.00 -11.02
C ALA A 212 -17.79 0.13 -12.12
N HIS A 213 -16.90 1.12 -12.02
CA HIS A 213 -15.88 1.39 -13.03
C HIS A 213 -14.44 1.11 -12.56
N CYS A 214 -14.23 0.70 -11.31
CA CYS A 214 -12.89 0.36 -10.84
C CYS A 214 -12.38 -0.90 -11.58
N PRO A 215 -11.21 -0.85 -12.24
CA PRO A 215 -10.70 -1.97 -13.02
C PRO A 215 -10.08 -3.08 -12.17
N VAL A 216 -9.94 -2.86 -10.87
CA VAL A 216 -9.46 -3.83 -9.87
C VAL A 216 -10.53 -3.95 -8.77
N GLY A 217 -10.58 -5.11 -8.12
CA GLY A 217 -11.42 -5.30 -6.95
C GLY A 217 -10.83 -4.54 -5.76
N ILE A 218 -11.69 -3.83 -5.04
CA ILE A 218 -11.38 -3.20 -3.76
C ILE A 218 -12.13 -4.01 -2.71
N ASN A 219 -11.39 -4.67 -1.83
CA ASN A 219 -11.90 -5.60 -0.86
C ASN A 219 -11.12 -5.45 0.44
N GLY A 220 -11.41 -6.30 1.43
CA GLY A 220 -10.76 -6.23 2.71
C GLY A 220 -11.31 -7.23 3.71
N GLU A 221 -10.65 -7.28 4.85
CA GLU A 221 -11.11 -8.04 6.00
C GLU A 221 -12.26 -7.31 6.70
N GLY A 222 -13.09 -8.05 7.44
CA GLY A 222 -14.16 -7.46 8.24
C GLY A 222 -13.60 -6.82 9.50
N THR A 223 -13.33 -5.51 9.47
CA THR A 223 -12.63 -4.78 10.54
C THR A 223 -13.55 -4.30 11.65
N GLU A 224 -14.84 -4.06 11.37
CA GLU A 224 -15.79 -3.57 12.38
C GLU A 224 -16.70 -4.70 12.86
N ASP A 225 -17.17 -4.64 14.11
CA ASP A 225 -18.10 -5.65 14.68
C ASP A 225 -19.51 -5.55 14.07
N ALA A 226 -19.86 -4.41 13.49
CA ALA A 226 -21.14 -4.23 12.81
C ALA A 226 -21.22 -5.12 11.55
N GLU A 227 -22.39 -5.75 11.39
CA GLU A 227 -22.71 -6.60 10.25
C GLU A 227 -23.63 -5.91 9.24
N ILE A 228 -23.53 -6.39 8.02
CA ILE A 228 -24.34 -5.99 6.88
C ILE A 228 -25.67 -6.75 6.93
N SER A 229 -26.75 -6.06 6.61
CA SER A 229 -28.12 -6.58 6.67
C SER A 229 -28.62 -7.03 5.30
N GLY A 230 -28.37 -6.25 4.24
CA GLY A 230 -28.96 -6.48 2.92
C GLY A 230 -28.16 -7.44 2.04
N PHE A 231 -26.89 -7.12 1.80
CA PHE A 231 -26.06 -7.80 0.79
C PHE A 231 -25.09 -8.82 1.41
N ARG A 232 -25.64 -9.80 2.12
CA ARG A 232 -24.87 -10.86 2.80
C ARG A 232 -24.45 -11.99 1.84
N ASP A 233 -23.41 -12.73 2.24
CA ASP A 233 -22.96 -13.99 1.63
C ASP A 233 -22.66 -13.88 0.12
N LEU A 234 -22.10 -12.74 -0.29
CA LEU A 234 -21.72 -12.54 -1.68
C LEU A 234 -20.52 -13.43 -2.06
N PRO A 235 -20.54 -14.15 -3.20
CA PRO A 235 -19.54 -15.17 -3.52
C PRO A 235 -18.07 -14.71 -3.52
N ARG A 236 -17.82 -13.41 -3.73
CA ARG A 236 -16.47 -12.83 -3.81
C ARG A 236 -16.09 -12.00 -2.58
N ILE A 237 -16.94 -11.95 -1.56
CA ILE A 237 -16.69 -11.22 -0.31
C ILE A 237 -16.76 -12.21 0.83
N GLU A 238 -15.62 -12.47 1.48
CA GLU A 238 -15.49 -13.53 2.48
C GLU A 238 -16.09 -13.19 3.85
N THR A 239 -16.79 -12.07 3.99
CA THR A 239 -17.30 -11.58 5.28
C THR A 239 -18.61 -10.82 5.15
N ASN A 240 -19.45 -10.91 6.18
CA ASN A 240 -20.65 -10.08 6.35
C ASN A 240 -20.42 -8.87 7.26
N ARG A 241 -19.21 -8.70 7.78
CA ARG A 241 -18.80 -7.51 8.55
C ARG A 241 -18.38 -6.38 7.61
N ILE A 242 -18.36 -5.16 8.14
CA ILE A 242 -17.90 -3.97 7.39
C ILE A 242 -16.40 -4.08 7.10
N ARG A 243 -16.01 -3.81 5.85
CA ARG A 243 -14.61 -3.84 5.42
C ARG A 243 -14.01 -2.43 5.47
N GLY A 244 -13.63 -1.98 6.67
CA GLY A 244 -13.22 -0.59 6.91
C GLY A 244 -12.06 -0.11 6.03
N GLY A 245 -11.08 -0.99 5.75
CA GLY A 245 -9.99 -0.69 4.80
C GLY A 245 -10.51 -0.38 3.38
N ALA A 246 -11.46 -1.16 2.88
CA ALA A 246 -12.09 -0.94 1.59
C ALA A 246 -12.93 0.36 1.60
N CYS A 247 -13.70 0.62 2.66
CA CYS A 247 -14.47 1.86 2.82
C CYS A 247 -13.56 3.10 2.78
N LEU A 248 -12.41 3.06 3.46
CA LEU A 248 -11.42 4.14 3.43
C LEU A 248 -10.87 4.37 2.03
N VAL A 249 -10.46 3.31 1.34
CA VAL A 249 -9.90 3.42 -0.01
C VAL A 249 -10.92 4.01 -1.00
N ILE A 250 -12.20 3.62 -0.90
CA ILE A 250 -13.25 4.22 -1.74
C ILE A 250 -13.47 5.69 -1.36
N ALA A 251 -13.79 5.97 -0.09
CA ALA A 251 -14.23 7.30 0.34
C ALA A 251 -13.09 8.32 0.42
N ASP A 252 -12.10 8.06 1.27
CA ASP A 252 -10.99 8.99 1.56
C ASP A 252 -9.88 8.92 0.51
N GLY A 253 -9.81 7.83 -0.25
CA GLY A 253 -8.93 7.64 -1.39
C GLY A 253 -9.56 8.09 -2.70
N MET A 254 -10.30 7.19 -3.34
CA MET A 254 -10.79 7.33 -4.70
C MET A 254 -11.74 8.53 -4.87
N CYS A 255 -12.74 8.70 -4.00
CA CYS A 255 -13.67 9.83 -4.08
C CYS A 255 -12.97 11.15 -3.74
N LEU A 256 -12.41 11.26 -2.53
CA LEU A 256 -11.82 12.50 -2.03
C LEU A 256 -10.62 12.98 -2.87
N LYS A 257 -9.84 12.07 -3.44
CA LYS A 257 -8.64 12.40 -4.23
C LYS A 257 -8.82 12.26 -5.73
N ALA A 258 -10.05 12.07 -6.24
CA ALA A 258 -10.31 11.99 -7.68
C ALA A 258 -9.62 13.10 -8.51
N PRO A 259 -9.66 14.40 -8.13
CA PRO A 259 -8.99 15.46 -8.89
C PRO A 259 -7.46 15.34 -8.90
N LYS A 260 -6.86 14.69 -7.90
CA LYS A 260 -5.42 14.46 -7.84
C LYS A 260 -5.01 13.24 -8.66
N ILE A 261 -5.86 12.20 -8.72
CA ILE A 261 -5.62 10.99 -9.54
C ILE A 261 -5.75 11.30 -11.03
N GLN A 262 -6.64 12.24 -11.39
CA GLN A 262 -6.86 12.64 -12.79
C GLN A 262 -5.66 13.40 -13.40
N LYS A 263 -4.89 14.09 -12.57
CA LYS A 263 -3.70 14.84 -13.00
C LYS A 263 -2.55 13.89 -13.26
#